data_AF-V9EGM3-F1
#
_entry.id   AF-V9EGM3-F1
#
_cell.length_a   1.000
_cell.length_b   1.000
_cell.length_c   1.000
_cell.angle_alpha   90.00
_cell.angle_beta   90.00
_cell.angle_gamma   90.00
#
_symmetry.space_group_name_H-M   'P 1'
#
loop_
_entity.id
_entity.type
_entity.pdbx_description
1 polymer ?
#
loop_
_entity_poly.entity_id
_entity_poly.type
_entity_poly.pdbx_seq_one_letter_code
_entity_poly.pdbx_strand_id
1 'polypeptide(L)'
;MTVLQQQNCFRLRDAAPPVDNSRRFDVMLDDATVKARYRFTITELRELAKKLKLPEDGVTTPSGDRVDHVEALAMLCRRLSEPSKLLTVASEFGRGTGPYSRVVKKTRSASR
;
A
#
# COMPACT_ATOMS: atom_id res chain seq x y z
N MET A 1 -13.81 -21.52 -25.11
CA MET A 1 -12.54 -20.86 -24.73
C MET A 1 -11.40 -21.79 -25.11
N THR A 2 -11.16 -22.06 -26.40
CA THR A 2 -10.48 -23.34 -26.72
C THR A 2 -9.63 -23.41 -27.99
N VAL A 3 -9.42 -22.32 -28.75
CA VAL A 3 -8.54 -22.37 -29.94
C VAL A 3 -7.28 -21.51 -29.78
N LEU A 4 -7.40 -20.32 -29.18
CA LEU A 4 -6.29 -19.36 -29.05
C LEU A 4 -5.25 -19.73 -27.96
N GLN A 5 -5.63 -20.46 -26.91
CA GLN A 5 -4.67 -20.99 -25.92
C GLN A 5 -3.86 -22.16 -26.47
N GLN A 6 -4.43 -22.93 -27.41
CA GLN A 6 -3.81 -24.11 -28.01
C GLN A 6 -2.65 -23.76 -28.95
N GLN A 7 -2.66 -22.55 -29.52
CA GLN A 7 -1.64 -22.06 -30.43
C GLN A 7 -0.43 -21.40 -29.72
N ASN A 8 -0.33 -21.49 -28.39
CA ASN A 8 0.74 -20.87 -27.58
C ASN A 8 0.86 -19.33 -27.73
N CYS A 9 -0.09 -18.68 -28.39
CA CYS A 9 -0.05 -17.24 -28.64
C CYS A 9 -0.39 -16.39 -27.41
N PHE A 10 -1.01 -16.99 -26.38
CA PHE A 10 -1.40 -16.31 -25.15
C PHE A 10 -1.07 -17.19 -23.94
N ARG A 11 -0.17 -16.71 -23.07
CA ARG A 11 0.00 -17.24 -21.71
C ARG A 11 -1.00 -16.56 -20.78
N LEU A 12 -1.85 -17.34 -20.12
CA LEU A 12 -2.61 -16.83 -18.99
C LEU A 12 -1.64 -16.36 -17.91
N ARG A 13 -1.91 -15.21 -17.28
CA ARG A 13 -1.16 -14.81 -16.10
C ARG A 13 -1.43 -15.81 -14.98
N ASP A 14 -0.39 -16.16 -14.24
CA ASP A 14 -0.55 -16.88 -12.99
C ASP A 14 -1.51 -16.14 -12.07
N ALA A 15 -2.27 -16.90 -11.29
CA ALA A 15 -3.17 -16.32 -10.30
C ALA A 15 -2.36 -15.43 -9.34
N ALA A 16 -2.93 -14.28 -8.98
CA ALA A 16 -2.30 -13.40 -8.00
C ALA A 16 -2.15 -14.15 -6.66
N PRO A 17 -1.05 -13.94 -5.92
CA PRO A 17 -0.92 -14.50 -4.59
C PRO A 17 -2.12 -14.09 -3.71
N PRO A 18 -2.61 -15.00 -2.84
CA PRO A 18 -3.71 -14.68 -1.94
C PRO A 18 -3.34 -13.53 -1.01
N VAL A 19 -4.33 -12.67 -0.75
CA VAL A 19 -4.18 -11.51 0.13
C VAL A 19 -4.68 -11.85 1.52
N ASP A 20 -3.82 -11.67 2.52
CA ASP A 20 -4.16 -11.87 3.92
C ASP A 20 -4.68 -10.56 4.55
N ASN A 21 -6.01 -10.41 4.60
CA ASN A 21 -6.66 -9.22 5.15
C ASN A 21 -6.48 -9.06 6.67
N SER A 22 -5.98 -10.07 7.39
CA SER A 22 -5.72 -9.95 8.83
C SER A 22 -4.52 -9.03 9.12
N ARG A 23 -3.65 -8.82 8.13
CA ARG A 23 -2.46 -7.96 8.20
C ARG A 23 -2.75 -6.50 7.86
N ARG A 24 -3.98 -6.04 8.03
CA ARG A 24 -4.31 -4.62 7.85
C ARG A 24 -3.47 -3.77 8.79
N PHE A 25 -3.26 -2.53 8.38
CA PHE A 25 -2.50 -1.56 9.15
C PHE A 25 -3.08 -1.41 10.56
N ASP A 26 -2.23 -1.64 11.56
CA ASP A 26 -2.59 -1.48 12.96
C ASP A 26 -2.06 -0.14 13.48
N VAL A 27 -2.99 0.71 13.90
CA VAL A 27 -2.74 2.04 14.44
C VAL A 27 -2.22 1.96 15.89
N MET A 28 -2.42 0.83 16.57
CA MET A 28 -1.98 0.58 17.95
C MET A 28 -0.63 -0.15 18.04
N LEU A 29 0.07 -0.28 16.90
CA LEU A 29 1.39 -0.91 16.86
C LEU A 29 2.39 -0.12 17.71
N ASP A 30 3.30 -0.82 18.40
CA ASP A 30 4.25 -0.21 19.31
C ASP A 30 5.25 0.70 18.59
N ASP A 31 5.66 1.79 19.25
CA ASP A 31 6.54 2.80 18.66
C ASP A 31 7.88 2.24 18.15
N ALA A 32 8.43 1.20 18.79
CA ALA A 32 9.70 0.62 18.37
C ALA A 32 9.56 -0.08 17.03
N THR A 33 8.51 -0.88 16.85
CA THR A 33 8.20 -1.55 15.58
C THR A 33 7.83 -0.56 14.49
N VAL A 34 7.02 0.46 14.81
CA VAL A 34 6.59 1.47 13.84
C VAL A 34 7.80 2.28 13.36
N LYS A 35 8.71 2.69 14.26
CA LYS A 35 9.96 3.36 13.89
C LYS A 35 10.85 2.48 13.03
N ALA A 36 10.99 1.20 13.37
CA ALA A 36 11.80 0.27 12.57
C ALA A 36 11.25 0.11 11.14
N ARG A 37 9.92 0.08 10.96
CA ARG A 37 9.28 -0.13 9.65
C ARG A 37 9.14 1.15 8.81
N TYR A 38 8.73 2.24 9.45
CA TYR A 38 8.28 3.47 8.77
C TYR A 38 9.15 4.69 9.05
N ARG A 39 10.16 4.57 9.94
CA ARG A 39 11.07 5.64 10.39
C ARG A 39 10.41 6.76 11.21
N PHE A 40 9.13 6.60 11.55
CA PHE A 40 8.31 7.53 12.33
C PHE A 40 7.45 6.75 13.32
N THR A 41 6.98 7.38 14.40
CA THR A 41 5.89 6.84 15.24
C THR A 41 4.52 7.05 14.60
N ILE A 42 3.47 6.43 15.16
CA ILE A 42 2.09 6.67 14.70
C ILE A 42 1.68 8.13 14.91
N THR A 43 2.10 8.73 16.02
CA THR A 43 1.83 10.15 16.32
C THR A 43 2.54 11.07 15.33
N GLU A 44 3.81 10.80 15.01
CA GLU A 44 4.57 11.55 14.00
C GLU A 44 3.98 11.38 12.59
N LEU A 45 3.50 10.18 12.23
CA LEU A 45 2.81 9.95 10.96
C LEU A 45 1.52 10.77 10.86
N ARG A 46 0.75 10.86 11.93
CA ARG A 46 -0.47 11.71 11.98
C ARG A 46 -0.13 13.18 11.82
N GLU A 47 0.91 13.67 12.50
CA GLU A 47 1.36 15.05 12.34
C GLU A 47 1.89 15.33 10.94
N LEU A 48 2.65 14.40 10.37
CA LEU A 48 3.18 14.51 9.03
C LEU A 48 2.07 14.52 7.98
N ALA A 49 1.03 13.68 8.15
CA ALA A 49 -0.14 13.70 7.29
C ALA A 49 -0.85 15.06 7.28
N LYS A 50 -0.99 15.69 8.45
CA LYS A 50 -1.54 17.05 8.59
C LYS A 50 -0.65 18.09 7.90
N LYS A 51 0.67 18.04 8.11
CA LYS A 51 1.64 18.96 7.50
C LYS A 51 1.69 18.83 5.97
N LEU A 52 1.54 17.61 5.47
CA LEU A 52 1.46 17.32 4.03
C LEU A 52 0.06 17.57 3.45
N LYS A 53 -0.90 18.02 4.27
CA LYS A 53 -2.29 18.32 3.87
C LYS A 53 -2.96 17.14 3.15
N LEU A 54 -2.71 15.91 3.64
CA LEU A 54 -3.39 14.73 3.11
C LEU A 54 -4.90 14.82 3.43
N PRO A 55 -5.78 14.32 2.55
CA PRO A 55 -7.22 14.37 2.78
C PRO A 55 -7.59 13.60 4.07
N GLU A 56 -8.29 14.24 5.00
CA GLU A 56 -8.69 13.59 6.27
C GLU A 56 -9.62 12.39 6.03
N ASP A 57 -10.47 12.47 5.01
CA ASP A 57 -11.34 11.38 4.55
C ASP A 57 -10.60 10.16 3.97
N GLY A 58 -9.27 10.25 3.87
CA GLY A 58 -8.40 9.20 3.35
C GLY A 58 -8.09 9.32 1.85
N VAL A 59 -7.23 8.42 1.38
CA VAL A 59 -6.77 8.36 -0.01
C VAL A 59 -7.67 7.40 -0.79
N THR A 60 -8.46 7.97 -1.72
CA THR A 60 -9.24 7.20 -2.68
C THR A 60 -8.57 7.23 -4.05
N THR A 61 -8.27 6.05 -4.60
CA THR A 61 -7.71 5.91 -5.96
C THR A 61 -8.83 5.95 -7.00
N PRO A 62 -8.54 6.31 -8.27
CA PRO A 62 -9.54 6.24 -9.35
C PRO A 62 -10.09 4.83 -9.59
N SER A 63 -9.36 3.80 -9.19
CA SER A 63 -9.80 2.40 -9.25
C SER A 63 -10.68 1.99 -8.07
N GLY A 64 -11.00 2.91 -7.15
CA GLY A 64 -11.88 2.68 -6.00
C GLY A 64 -11.19 2.15 -4.75
N ASP A 65 -9.86 2.05 -4.72
CA ASP A 65 -9.15 1.63 -3.50
C ASP A 65 -9.23 2.76 -2.47
N ARG A 66 -9.80 2.49 -1.30
CA ARG A 66 -9.91 3.44 -0.17
C ARG A 66 -8.99 3.03 0.96
N VAL A 67 -8.24 4.00 1.47
CA VAL A 67 -7.25 3.81 2.54
C VAL A 67 -7.26 5.02 3.46
N ASP A 68 -7.15 4.80 4.77
CA ASP A 68 -6.97 5.89 5.73
C ASP A 68 -5.70 6.70 5.42
N HIS A 69 -5.70 8.00 5.72
CA HIS A 69 -4.58 8.88 5.39
C HIS A 69 -3.29 8.51 6.15
N VAL A 70 -3.39 7.99 7.38
CA VAL A 70 -2.23 7.51 8.16
C VAL A 70 -1.70 6.21 7.57
N GLU A 71 -2.59 5.25 7.24
CA GLU A 71 -2.19 4.00 6.57
C GLU A 71 -1.52 4.31 5.22
N ALA A 72 -2.11 5.18 4.42
CA ALA A 72 -1.58 5.55 3.10
C ALA A 72 -0.20 6.21 3.19
N LEU A 73 0.04 7.01 4.23
CA LEU A 73 1.34 7.60 4.51
C LEU A 73 2.34 6.54 5.02
N ALA A 74 1.92 5.64 5.91
CA ALA A 74 2.76 4.53 6.38
C ALA A 74 3.20 3.63 5.21
N MET A 75 2.30 3.36 4.25
CA MET A 75 2.64 2.64 3.01
C MET A 75 3.71 3.37 2.20
N LEU A 76 3.59 4.69 2.04
CA LEU A 76 4.58 5.50 1.33
C LEU A 76 5.93 5.51 2.09
N CYS A 77 5.92 5.75 3.40
CA CYS A 77 7.11 5.73 4.24
C CYS A 77 7.80 4.38 4.20
N ARG A 78 7.08 3.25 4.34
CA ARG A 78 7.63 1.90 4.21
C ARG A 78 8.38 1.71 2.89
N ARG A 79 7.82 2.22 1.80
CA ARG A 79 8.41 2.12 0.45
C ARG A 79 9.69 2.95 0.30
N LEU A 80 9.80 4.05 1.04
CA LEU A 80 10.98 4.92 1.06
C LEU A 80 12.05 4.45 2.07
N SER A 81 11.65 3.71 3.10
CA SER A 81 12.56 3.23 4.14
C SER A 81 13.61 2.25 3.62
N GLU A 82 13.20 1.33 2.74
CA GLU A 82 14.04 0.22 2.28
C GLU A 82 13.60 -0.29 0.90
N PRO A 83 14.55 -0.63 0.00
CA PRO A 83 14.22 -1.30 -1.25
C PRO A 83 13.71 -2.72 -1.00
N SER A 84 12.46 -3.00 -1.38
CA SER A 84 11.87 -4.34 -1.27
C SER A 84 10.98 -4.67 -2.47
N LYS A 85 10.67 -5.95 -2.67
CA LYS A 85 9.70 -6.37 -3.68
C LYS A 85 8.33 -5.77 -3.38
N LEU A 86 7.60 -5.35 -4.41
CA LEU A 86 6.25 -4.78 -4.25
C LEU A 86 5.30 -5.78 -3.58
N LEU A 87 5.44 -7.06 -3.89
CA LEU A 87 4.67 -8.13 -3.26
C LEU A 87 4.89 -8.16 -1.75
N THR A 88 6.15 -8.12 -1.29
CA THR A 88 6.50 -8.15 0.14
C THR A 88 5.83 -7.01 0.90
N VAL A 89 6.05 -5.78 0.44
CA VAL A 89 5.47 -4.61 1.13
C VAL A 89 3.95 -4.54 1.01
N ALA A 90 3.36 -5.04 -0.08
CA ALA A 90 1.90 -5.09 -0.18
C ALA A 90 1.30 -6.10 0.82
N SER A 91 1.93 -7.26 0.95
CA SER A 91 1.52 -8.31 1.89
C SER A 91 1.66 -7.88 3.36
N GLU A 92 2.60 -6.99 3.71
CA GLU A 92 2.73 -6.43 5.06
C GLU A 92 1.51 -5.60 5.48
N PHE A 93 0.76 -5.04 4.53
CA PHE A 93 -0.46 -4.26 4.77
C PHE A 93 -1.72 -5.05 4.44
N GLY A 94 -1.60 -6.36 4.18
CA GLY A 94 -2.73 -7.19 3.78
C GLY A 94 -3.36 -6.74 2.47
N ARG A 95 -2.55 -6.27 1.51
CA ARG A 95 -3.00 -5.74 0.21
C ARG A 95 -2.34 -6.46 -0.96
N GLY A 96 -3.03 -6.47 -2.10
CA GLY A 96 -2.45 -6.86 -3.38
C GLY A 96 -1.49 -5.78 -3.93
N THR A 97 -0.58 -6.17 -4.81
CA THR A 97 0.42 -5.27 -5.42
C THR A 97 -0.21 -4.12 -6.22
N GLY A 98 -1.33 -4.38 -6.90
CA GLY A 98 -2.08 -3.39 -7.67
C GLY A 98 -2.64 -2.26 -6.79
N PRO A 99 -3.53 -2.57 -5.81
CA PRO A 99 -4.04 -1.59 -4.85
C PRO A 99 -2.92 -0.82 -4.13
N TYR A 100 -1.89 -1.52 -3.64
CA TYR A 100 -0.77 -0.89 -2.95
C TYR A 100 -0.07 0.16 -3.83
N SER A 101 0.25 -0.20 -5.08
CA SER A 101 0.94 0.71 -6.02
C SER A 101 0.11 1.95 -6.35
N ARG A 102 -1.22 1.79 -6.53
CA ARG A 102 -2.11 2.92 -6.84
C ARG A 102 -2.24 3.87 -5.66
N VAL A 103 -2.35 3.35 -4.44
CA VAL A 103 -2.42 4.15 -3.21
C VAL A 103 -1.14 4.95 -3.05
N VAL A 104 0.04 4.30 -3.08
CA VAL A 104 1.33 5.01 -2.95
C VAL A 104 1.51 6.11 -4.00
N LYS A 105 1.15 5.85 -5.26
CA LYS A 105 1.18 6.88 -6.31
C LYS A 105 0.25 8.04 -6.01
N LYS A 106 -0.97 7.76 -5.55
CA LYS A 106 -1.99 8.77 -5.23
C LYS A 106 -1.57 9.60 -4.01
N THR A 107 -1.10 8.97 -2.94
CA THR A 107 -0.58 9.66 -1.74
C THR A 107 0.53 10.63 -2.10
N ARG A 108 1.50 10.20 -2.93
CA ARG A 108 2.59 11.07 -3.40
C ARG A 108 2.10 12.26 -4.23
N SER A 109 1.02 12.10 -5.00
CA SER A 109 0.42 13.21 -5.75
C SER A 109 -0.44 14.13 -4.91
N ALA A 110 -0.95 13.66 -3.77
CA ALA A 110 -1.81 14.43 -2.87
C ALA A 110 -1.01 15.36 -1.94
N SER A 111 0.29 15.08 -1.74
CA SER A 111 1.17 15.89 -0.90
C SER A 111 1.87 17.05 -1.64
N ARG A 112 1.47 17.34 -2.89
CA ARG A 112 1.98 18.45 -3.71
C ARG A 112 0.90 19.50 -3.88
#